data_AF-A0A0K9KZ01-F1
#
_entry.id   AF-A0A0K9KZ01-F1
#
_cell.length_a   1.000
_cell.length_b   1.000
_cell.length_c   1.000
_cell.angle_alpha   90.00
_cell.angle_beta   90.00
_cell.angle_gamma   90.00
#
_symmetry.space_group_name_H-M   'P 1'
#
loop_
_entity.id
_entity.type
_entity.pdbx_description
1 polymer ?
#
loop_
_entity_poly.entity_id
_entity_poly.type
_entity_poly.pdbx_seq_one_letter_code
_entity_poly.pdbx_strand_id
1 'polypeptide(L)' 'MLSATQFLVLEKALSKERLSTYKNYVKNKTSESINDNIVALYEWNSEIAGYFLELCNIYEVSLRNAIYRSIDAYDHYGI' A
#
# COMPACT_ATOMS: atom_id res chain seq x y z
N MET A 1 -22.16 -0.66 -10.26
CA MET A 1 -21.56 -1.21 -11.48
C MET A 1 -20.80 -0.13 -12.21
N LEU A 2 -19.48 -0.11 -12.00
CA LEU A 2 -18.55 0.71 -12.76
C LEU A 2 -18.63 0.33 -14.23
N SER A 3 -18.69 1.33 -15.11
CA SER A 3 -18.54 1.07 -16.54
C SER A 3 -17.12 0.63 -16.86
N ALA A 4 -16.95 -0.12 -17.95
CA ALA A 4 -15.62 -0.56 -18.40
C ALA A 4 -14.66 0.63 -18.64
N THR A 5 -15.18 1.76 -19.10
CA THR A 5 -14.40 2.99 -19.32
C THR A 5 -13.95 3.63 -18.00
N GLN A 6 -14.83 3.71 -17.00
CA GLN A 6 -14.48 4.22 -15.67
C GLN A 6 -13.41 3.36 -15.01
N PHE A 7 -13.51 2.04 -15.17
CA PHE A 7 -12.54 1.11 -14.61
C PHE A 7 -11.16 1.29 -15.26
N LEU A 8 -11.10 1.44 -16.58
CA LEU A 8 -9.85 1.66 -17.32
C LEU A 8 -9.14 2.95 -16.88
N VAL A 9 -9.88 4.01 -16.54
CA VAL A 9 -9.30 5.25 -15.99
C VAL A 9 -8.65 4.99 -14.64
N LEU A 10 -9.33 4.26 -13.75
CA LEU A 10 -8.76 3.82 -12.47
C LEU A 10 -7.52 2.95 -12.69
N GLU A 11 -7.55 1.97 -13.57
CA GLU A 11 -6.38 1.10 -13.81
C GLU A 11 -5.11 1.87 -14.18
N LYS A 12 -5.25 3.00 -14.88
CA LYS A 12 -4.12 3.85 -15.25
C LYS A 12 -3.59 4.69 -14.09
N ALA A 13 -4.43 5.01 -13.12
CA ALA A 13 -4.05 5.81 -11.95
C ALA A 13 -3.51 4.95 -10.79
N LEU A 14 -3.87 3.67 -10.74
CA LEU A 14 -3.50 2.75 -9.66
C LEU A 14 -2.19 1.99 -9.97
N SER A 15 -1.49 1.55 -8.92
CA SER A 15 -0.33 0.65 -9.08
C SER A 15 -0.73 -0.64 -9.80
N LYS A 16 -0.01 -0.93 -10.89
CA LYS A 16 -0.25 -2.12 -11.72
C LYS A 16 0.00 -3.41 -10.96
N GLU A 17 1.03 -3.46 -10.10
CA GLU A 17 1.31 -4.65 -9.28
C GLU A 17 0.13 -4.95 -8.34
N ARG A 18 -0.33 -3.95 -7.58
CA ARG A 18 -1.44 -4.13 -6.61
C ARG A 18 -2.73 -4.56 -7.31
N LEU A 19 -3.05 -3.91 -8.43
CA LEU A 19 -4.25 -4.24 -9.20
C LEU A 19 -4.20 -5.67 -9.76
N SER A 20 -3.03 -6.14 -10.20
CA SER A 20 -2.85 -7.51 -10.70
C SER A 20 -3.16 -8.57 -9.64
N THR A 21 -2.79 -8.32 -8.38
CA THR A 21 -3.09 -9.21 -7.25
C THR A 21 -4.60 -9.33 -7.03
N TYR A 22 -5.33 -8.21 -7.02
CA TYR A 22 -6.78 -8.21 -6.84
C TYR A 22 -7.52 -8.85 -8.01
N LYS A 23 -7.09 -8.57 -9.25
CA LYS A 23 -7.61 -9.24 -10.45
C LYS A 23 -7.48 -10.75 -10.36
N ASN A 24 -6.30 -11.26 -9.98
CA ASN A 24 -6.06 -12.69 -9.85
C ASN A 24 -6.92 -13.32 -8.75
N TYR A 25 -7.14 -12.62 -7.65
CA TYR A 25 -8.02 -13.08 -6.56
C TYR A 25 -9.48 -13.18 -7.00
N VAL A 26 -9.98 -12.17 -7.73
CA VAL A 26 -11.40 -12.10 -8.16
C VAL A 26 -11.67 -12.97 -9.39
N LYS A 27 -10.67 -13.24 -10.25
CA LYS A 27 -10.81 -14.07 -11.46
C LYS A 27 -11.40 -15.46 -11.21
N ASN A 28 -11.18 -16.01 -10.01
CA ASN A 28 -11.70 -17.32 -9.61
C ASN A 28 -13.11 -17.27 -8.97
N LYS A 29 -13.71 -16.08 -8.85
CA LYS A 29 -15.04 -15.88 -8.28
C LYS A 29 -16.04 -15.52 -9.37
N THR A 30 -17.03 -16.37 -9.57
CA THR A 30 -18.18 -16.13 -10.46
C THR A 30 -19.07 -15.04 -9.86
N SER A 31 -18.94 -13.79 -10.30
CA SER A 31 -19.95 -12.76 -10.02
C SER A 31 -20.07 -11.79 -11.18
N GLU A 32 -21.28 -11.27 -11.39
CA GLU A 32 -21.56 -10.23 -12.39
C GLU A 32 -20.80 -8.91 -12.15
N SER A 33 -20.11 -8.74 -11.02
CA SER A 33 -19.50 -7.47 -10.62
C SER A 33 -17.99 -7.55 -10.32
N ILE A 34 -17.23 -8.19 -11.22
CA ILE A 34 -15.77 -8.37 -11.06
C ILE A 34 -15.04 -7.03 -10.87
N ASN A 35 -15.38 -6.01 -11.64
CA ASN A 35 -14.71 -4.71 -11.58
C ASN A 35 -15.00 -3.97 -10.27
N ASP A 36 -16.26 -3.95 -9.79
CA ASP A 36 -16.58 -3.28 -8.52
C ASP A 36 -15.89 -4.01 -7.36
N ASN A 37 -15.81 -5.34 -7.40
CA ASN A 37 -15.10 -6.12 -6.38
C ASN A 37 -13.58 -5.83 -6.35
N ILE A 38 -12.96 -5.64 -7.52
CA ILE A 38 -11.54 -5.26 -7.60
C ILE A 38 -11.32 -3.87 -6.99
N VAL A 39 -12.19 -2.92 -7.30
CA VAL A 39 -12.10 -1.55 -6.75
C VAL A 39 -12.32 -1.57 -5.24
N ALA A 40 -13.33 -2.29 -4.74
CA ALA A 40 -13.60 -2.40 -3.31
C ALA A 40 -12.44 -3.02 -2.53
N LEU A 41 -11.77 -4.04 -3.09
CA LEU A 41 -10.57 -4.62 -2.48
C LEU A 41 -9.41 -3.63 -2.42
N TYR A 42 -9.26 -2.81 -3.47
CA TYR A 42 -8.24 -1.76 -3.50
C TYR A 42 -8.51 -0.70 -2.44
N GLU A 43 -9.74 -0.19 -2.37
CA GLU A 43 -10.16 0.82 -1.38
C GLU A 43 -9.93 0.30 0.04
N TRP A 44 -10.37 -0.93 0.33
CA TRP A 44 -10.17 -1.54 1.63
C TRP A 44 -8.69 -1.70 2.00
N ASN A 45 -7.84 -2.10 1.04
CA ASN A 45 -6.41 -2.18 1.29
C ASN A 45 -5.79 -0.81 1.58
N SER A 46 -6.26 0.24 0.89
CA SER A 46 -5.83 1.61 1.12
C SER A 46 -6.25 2.10 2.51
N GLU A 47 -7.46 1.79 2.94
CA GLU A 47 -7.97 2.15 4.26
C GLU A 47 -7.16 1.47 5.37
N ILE A 48 -6.94 0.16 5.25
CA ILE A 48 -6.08 -0.60 6.18
C ILE A 48 -4.68 0.02 6.24
N ALA A 49 -4.07 0.28 5.08
CA ALA A 49 -2.75 0.90 5.03
C ALA A 49 -2.73 2.28 5.69
N GLY A 50 -3.82 3.06 5.56
CA GLY A 50 -4.01 4.35 6.22
C GLY A 50 -3.93 4.24 7.74
N TYR A 51 -4.57 3.24 8.35
CA TYR A 51 -4.51 3.04 9.82
C TYR A 51 -3.10 2.77 10.34
N PHE A 52 -2.22 2.17 9.52
CA PHE A 52 -0.83 1.90 9.90
C PHE A 52 0.14 3.04 9.56
N LEU A 53 -0.28 4.03 8.76
CA LEU A 53 0.62 5.05 8.24
C LEU A 53 1.30 5.85 9.35
N GLU A 54 0.53 6.32 10.32
CA GLU A 54 1.07 7.10 11.45
C GLU A 54 2.02 6.26 12.31
N LEU A 55 1.66 5.01 12.58
CA LEU A 55 2.49 4.08 13.33
C LEU A 55 3.83 3.82 12.62
N CYS A 56 3.78 3.57 11.31
CA CYS A 56 4.97 3.41 10.48
C CYS A 56 5.87 4.65 10.51
N ASN A 57 5.28 5.86 10.42
CA ASN A 57 6.04 7.12 10.51
C ASN A 57 6.75 7.25 11.86
N ILE A 58 6.09 6.91 12.97
CA ILE A 58 6.71 6.94 14.30
C ILE A 58 7.89 5.98 14.38
N TYR A 59 7.72 4.74 13.89
CA TYR A 59 8.82 3.77 13.86
C TYR A 59 9.98 4.24 12.97
N GLU A 60 9.68 4.77 11.79
CA GLU A 60 10.69 5.26 10.86
C GLU A 60 11.55 6.35 11.50
N VAL A 61 10.93 7.38 12.08
CA VAL A 61 11.65 8.47 12.75
C VAL A 61 12.44 7.95 13.94
N SER A 62 11.86 7.06 14.74
CA SER A 62 12.51 6.50 15.92
C SER A 62 13.76 5.69 15.56
N LEU A 63 13.64 4.81 14.55
CA LEU A 63 14.75 3.98 14.06
C LEU A 63 15.83 4.84 13.42
N ARG A 64 15.45 5.79 12.55
CA ARG A 64 16.38 6.72 11.92
C ARG A 64 17.19 7.49 12.96
N ASN A 65 16.52 8.01 13.99
CA ASN A 65 17.18 8.75 15.08
C ASN A 65 18.10 7.84 15.90
N ALA A 66 17.72 6.59 16.14
CA ALA A 66 18.59 5.63 16.83
C ALA A 66 19.86 5.32 16.02
N ILE A 67 19.73 5.13 14.71
CA ILE A 67 20.86 4.93 13.80
C ILE A 67 21.79 6.16 13.85
N TYR A 68 21.25 7.37 13.73
CA TYR A 68 22.07 8.59 13.79
C TYR A 68 22.83 8.72 15.10
N ARG A 69 22.18 8.45 16.24
CA ARG A 69 22.89 8.45 17.54
C ARG A 69 23.99 7.40 17.61
N SER A 70 23.76 6.22 17.01
CA SER A 70 24.80 5.17 16.98
C SER A 70 25.99 5.60 16.13
N ILE A 71 25.77 6.26 14.99
CA ILE A 71 26.83 6.76 14.13
C ILE A 71 27.59 7.90 14.84
N ASP A 72 26.86 8.84 15.43
CA ASP A 72 27.46 9.96 16.16
C ASP A 72 28.33 9.50 17.34
N ALA A 73 27.87 8.48 18.08
CA ALA A 73 28.64 7.87 19.15
C ALA A 73 29.88 7.14 18.63
N TYR A 74 29.80 6.43 17.51
CA TYR A 74 30.95 5.81 16.84
C TYR A 74 32.00 6.87 16.47
N ASP A 75 31.56 7.95 15.80
CA ASP A 75 32.45 9.02 15.33
C ASP A 75 33.13 9.78 16.49
N HIS A 76 32.42 10.01 17.60
CA HIS A 76 32.96 10.75 18.75
C HIS A 76 33.80 9.90 19.71
N TYR A 77 33.44 8.62 19.90
CA TYR A 77 34.06 7.78 20.94
C TYR A 77 34.89 6.61 20.39
N GLY A 78 34.87 6.36 19.07
CA GLY A 78 35.76 5.39 18.41
C GLY A 78 35.54 3.93 18.79
N ILE A 79 34.37 3.58 19.33
CA ILE A 79 33.89 2.19 19.49
C ILE A 79 33.12 1.77 18.24
#